data_AF-A0A1R3REW8-F1
#
_entry.id   AF-A0A1R3REW8-F1
#
_cell.length_a   1.000
_cell.length_b   1.000
_cell.length_c   1.000
_cell.angle_alpha   90.00
_cell.angle_beta   90.00
_cell.angle_gamma   90.00
#
_symmetry.space_group_name_H-M   'P 1'
#
loop_
_entity.id
_entity.type
_entity.pdbx_description
1 polymer ?
#
loop_
_entity_poly.entity_id
_entity_poly.type
_entity_poly.pdbx_seq_one_letter_code
_entity_poly.pdbx_strand_id
1 'polypeptide(L)'
;MYGVRSTIHFSAWVIPARYMEKATRALMDAGYVSCQSDRRNRRDRRAPRAPGCSKMTEHYHPYPDKHFHHRKDAITGEKKELVYTVALYKMNRLFWNIPEPPFVTLSSAHSAHSSCFNGSDFQRSRQREGDYPIRLLTPGQYLQGMIYLVLRDHHAQRFKRWQHWQQELGYLVALFGQKRYQVHLKGLDARFLEYMKHRSSPEYGYRDSGARLLNQIFDEEKKGGRLPKPENGETDTPRLDQLFQVV
;
A
#
# COMPACT_ATOMS: atom_id res chain seq x y z
N MET A 1 -1.89 1.42 -5.59
CA MET A 1 -2.28 0.06 -5.12
C MET A 1 -2.87 -0.64 -6.33
N TYR A 2 -2.32 -1.78 -6.75
CA TYR A 2 -2.79 -2.49 -7.94
C TYR A 2 -3.93 -3.42 -7.58
N GLY A 3 -5.11 -3.22 -8.20
CA GLY A 3 -6.14 -4.25 -8.33
C GLY A 3 -7.27 -4.19 -7.29
N VAL A 4 -8.37 -3.51 -7.64
CA VAL A 4 -9.78 -3.95 -7.58
C VAL A 4 -10.59 -2.90 -8.38
N ARG A 5 -11.61 -3.31 -9.15
CA ARG A 5 -12.60 -2.36 -9.69
C ARG A 5 -13.48 -1.87 -8.53
N SER A 6 -13.16 -0.72 -7.94
CA SER A 6 -14.07 -0.03 -7.02
C SER A 6 -14.99 0.91 -7.82
N THR A 7 -16.25 1.03 -7.40
CA THR A 7 -17.22 2.02 -7.94
C THR A 7 -16.80 3.46 -7.62
N ILE A 8 -15.85 3.65 -6.70
CA ILE A 8 -15.22 4.92 -6.37
C ILE A 8 -13.84 4.93 -7.02
N HIS A 9 -13.51 5.95 -7.80
CA HIS A 9 -12.16 6.11 -8.30
C HIS A 9 -11.22 6.53 -7.15
N PHE A 10 -10.46 5.57 -6.65
CA PHE A 10 -9.50 5.73 -5.57
C PHE A 10 -8.07 5.69 -6.10
N SER A 11 -7.23 6.62 -5.63
CA SER A 11 -5.81 6.67 -5.97
C SER A 11 -4.96 6.77 -4.70
N ALA A 12 -4.17 5.74 -4.42
CA ALA A 12 -3.24 5.71 -3.28
C ALA A 12 -1.79 5.85 -3.72
N TRP A 13 -1.07 6.76 -3.07
CA TRP A 13 0.33 7.07 -3.33
C TRP A 13 1.14 6.94 -2.05
N VAL A 14 2.29 6.27 -2.16
CA VAL A 14 3.27 6.20 -1.08
C VAL A 14 4.41 7.17 -1.40
N ILE A 15 4.69 8.10 -0.49
CA ILE A 15 5.59 9.22 -0.73
C ILE A 15 6.59 9.33 0.45
N PRO A 16 7.88 9.58 0.20
CA PRO A 16 8.84 9.89 1.26
C PRO A 16 8.34 11.01 2.16
N ALA A 17 8.50 10.85 3.48
CA ALA A 17 7.88 11.75 4.45
C ALA A 17 8.25 13.22 4.24
N ARG A 18 9.50 13.50 3.82
CA ARG A 18 9.99 14.86 3.52
C ARG A 18 9.25 15.55 2.37
N TYR A 19 8.58 14.82 1.48
CA TYR A 19 7.85 15.39 0.34
C TYR A 19 6.34 15.48 0.58
N MET A 20 5.84 15.05 1.74
CA MET A 20 4.41 15.00 2.02
C MET A 20 3.74 16.38 1.90
N GLU A 21 4.37 17.43 2.42
CA GLU A 21 3.82 18.80 2.35
C GLU A 21 3.90 19.39 0.94
N LYS A 22 4.93 19.03 0.15
CA LYS A 22 5.01 19.41 -1.27
C LYS A 22 3.90 18.74 -2.08
N ALA A 23 3.68 17.43 -1.89
CA ALA A 23 2.60 16.69 -2.55
C ALA A 23 1.21 17.20 -2.13
N THR A 24 1.05 17.55 -0.86
CA THR A 24 -0.18 18.17 -0.33
C THR A 24 -0.50 19.47 -1.05
N ARG A 25 0.47 20.40 -1.13
CA ARG A 25 0.30 21.67 -1.86
C ARG A 25 -0.03 21.44 -3.34
N ALA A 26 0.70 20.55 -4.01
CA ALA A 26 0.44 20.24 -5.42
C ALA A 26 -0.99 19.72 -5.68
N LEU A 27 -1.55 18.90 -4.78
CA LEU A 27 -2.94 18.46 -4.87
C LEU A 27 -3.93 19.61 -4.64
N MET A 28 -3.66 20.48 -3.66
CA MET A 28 -4.50 21.65 -3.39
C MET A 28 -4.50 22.63 -4.57
N ASP A 29 -3.33 22.90 -5.15
CA ASP A 29 -3.17 23.75 -6.34
C ASP A 29 -3.90 23.14 -7.55
N ALA A 30 -3.99 21.82 -7.63
CA ALA A 30 -4.78 21.09 -8.63
C ALA A 30 -6.30 21.02 -8.33
N GLY A 31 -6.78 21.78 -7.34
CA GLY A 31 -8.20 21.87 -7.00
C GLY A 31 -8.74 20.72 -6.14
N TYR A 32 -7.86 19.91 -5.54
CA TYR A 32 -8.29 18.93 -4.55
C TYR A 32 -8.48 19.59 -3.18
N VAL A 33 -9.50 19.15 -2.44
CA VAL A 33 -9.78 19.61 -1.08
C VAL A 33 -9.31 18.56 -0.09
N SER A 34 -8.45 18.95 0.85
CA SER A 34 -8.02 18.07 1.94
C SER A 34 -9.20 17.73 2.85
N CYS A 35 -9.30 16.45 3.20
CA CYS A 35 -10.34 15.97 4.09
C CYS A 35 -10.07 16.40 5.52
N GLN A 36 -11.00 17.15 6.13
CA GLN A 36 -10.86 17.56 7.54
C GLN A 36 -10.89 16.37 8.52
N SER A 37 -11.39 15.19 8.08
CA SER A 37 -11.41 13.98 8.89
C SER A 37 -10.01 13.37 9.15
N ASP A 38 -8.98 13.85 8.45
CA ASP A 38 -7.58 13.44 8.66
C ASP A 38 -7.01 13.95 9.99
N ARG A 39 -7.62 14.98 10.59
CA ARG A 39 -7.24 15.51 11.90
C ARG A 39 -7.79 14.65 13.05
N ARG A 40 -7.62 13.33 12.99
CA ARG A 40 -7.72 12.48 14.18
C ARG A 40 -6.52 12.75 15.08
N ASN A 41 -6.50 13.90 15.73
CA ASN A 41 -5.76 14.09 16.96
C ASN A 41 -6.45 13.20 18.02
N ARG A 42 -6.17 11.89 17.98
CA ARG A 42 -6.63 10.90 18.97
C ARG A 42 -6.20 11.21 20.41
N ARG A 43 -5.34 12.22 20.59
CA ARG A 43 -4.85 12.66 21.90
C ARG A 43 -5.95 13.33 22.72
N ASP A 44 -6.93 13.97 22.09
CA ASP A 44 -8.07 14.53 22.81
C ASP A 44 -9.32 13.67 22.61
N ARG A 45 -9.62 12.82 23.60
CA ARG A 45 -10.83 11.98 23.61
C ARG A 45 -12.12 12.79 23.78
N ARG A 46 -12.02 14.07 24.18
CA ARG A 46 -13.16 14.96 24.44
C ARG A 46 -13.50 15.86 23.26
N ALA A 47 -12.61 16.00 22.28
CA ALA A 47 -12.89 16.76 21.07
C ALA A 47 -14.07 16.13 20.28
N PRO A 48 -15.04 16.94 19.80
CA PRO A 48 -16.10 16.46 18.93
C PRO A 48 -15.50 15.70 17.75
N ARG A 49 -16.02 14.50 17.47
CA ARG A 49 -15.56 13.72 16.32
C ARG A 49 -15.87 14.54 15.07
N ALA A 50 -14.82 14.96 14.36
CA ALA A 50 -14.99 15.55 13.03
C ALA A 50 -15.88 14.60 12.19
N PRO A 51 -16.82 15.12 11.39
CA PRO A 51 -17.66 14.31 10.53
C PRO A 51 -16.78 13.31 9.77
N GLY A 52 -17.02 12.01 9.98
CA GLY A 52 -16.23 10.99 9.34
C GLY A 52 -16.38 11.11 7.82
N CYS A 53 -15.28 11.04 7.07
CA CYS A 53 -15.38 10.87 5.64
C CYS A 53 -16.10 9.54 5.38
N SER A 54 -17.32 9.60 4.85
CA SER A 54 -18.15 8.42 4.56
C SER A 54 -17.48 7.47 3.57
N LYS A 55 -16.54 7.96 2.76
CA LYS A 55 -15.74 7.16 1.82
C LYS A 55 -14.52 6.47 2.47
N MET A 56 -14.26 6.72 3.75
CA MET A 56 -13.16 6.13 4.55
C MET A 56 -13.67 5.34 5.78
N THR A 57 -14.98 5.03 5.81
CA THR A 57 -15.60 4.28 6.91
C THR A 57 -15.30 2.79 6.86
N GLU A 58 -14.79 2.28 5.74
CA GLU A 58 -14.33 0.89 5.64
C GLU A 58 -13.07 0.71 6.49
N HIS A 59 -13.25 0.10 7.67
CA HIS A 59 -12.25 -0.11 8.70
C HIS A 59 -11.11 -1.08 8.30
N TYR A 60 -11.10 -1.57 7.07
CA TYR A 60 -10.15 -2.57 6.59
C TYR A 60 -8.89 -1.93 6.04
N HIS A 61 -8.98 -0.73 5.46
CA HIS A 61 -7.82 -0.05 4.88
C HIS A 61 -6.98 0.70 5.93
N PRO A 62 -5.65 0.75 5.76
CA PRO A 62 -4.82 1.66 6.55
C PRO A 62 -5.29 3.10 6.34
N TYR A 63 -5.41 3.86 7.44
CA TYR A 63 -5.73 5.28 7.35
C TYR A 63 -4.59 6.02 6.64
N PRO A 64 -4.87 6.80 5.58
CA PRO A 64 -3.84 7.60 4.93
C PRO A 64 -3.28 8.67 5.87
N ASP A 65 -2.08 9.14 5.57
CA ASP A 65 -1.49 10.30 6.26
C ASP A 65 -2.16 11.61 5.82
N LYS A 66 -2.59 11.67 4.56
CA LYS A 66 -3.41 12.76 4.00
C LYS A 66 -4.43 12.18 3.01
N HIS A 67 -5.65 12.65 3.05
CA HIS A 67 -6.76 12.26 2.18
C HIS A 67 -7.32 13.51 1.51
N PHE A 68 -7.62 13.39 0.23
CA PHE A 68 -8.11 14.47 -0.59
C PHE A 68 -9.29 14.04 -1.42
N HIS A 69 -10.13 15.02 -1.70
CA HIS A 69 -11.34 14.90 -2.48
C HIS A 69 -11.26 15.82 -3.68
N HIS A 70 -11.63 15.33 -4.86
CA HIS A 70 -11.89 16.23 -5.99
C HIS A 70 -13.37 16.60 -6.00
N ARG A 71 -13.65 17.91 -5.94
CA ARG A 71 -15.02 18.44 -6.02
C ARG A 71 -15.20 19.13 -7.37
N LYS A 72 -16.04 18.58 -8.24
CA LYS A 72 -16.73 19.34 -9.32
C LYS A 72 -18.14 19.59 -8.77
N ASP A 73 -18.73 20.78 -8.71
CA ASP A 73 -18.81 21.85 -9.71
C ASP A 73 -18.82 23.23 -9.00
N ALA A 74 -18.10 24.23 -9.55
CA ALA A 74 -18.27 25.63 -9.15
C ALA A 74 -19.36 26.36 -9.97
N ILE A 75 -19.78 25.76 -11.09
CA ILE A 75 -20.61 26.43 -12.11
C ILE A 75 -22.11 26.21 -11.86
N THR A 76 -22.52 25.05 -11.35
CA THR A 76 -23.96 24.70 -11.21
C THR A 76 -24.50 24.87 -9.79
N GLY A 77 -23.65 25.08 -8.78
CA GLY A 77 -24.06 25.13 -7.37
C GLY A 77 -24.57 23.79 -6.79
N GLU A 78 -24.69 22.75 -7.61
CA GLU A 78 -25.15 21.43 -7.17
C GLU A 78 -24.06 20.69 -6.39
N LYS A 79 -24.43 20.06 -5.27
CA LYS A 79 -23.57 19.09 -4.57
C LYS A 79 -23.44 17.82 -5.41
N LYS A 80 -22.62 17.83 -6.46
CA LYS A 80 -22.25 16.57 -7.13
C LYS A 80 -21.40 15.70 -6.21
N GLU A 81 -21.60 14.40 -6.35
CA GLU A 81 -20.88 13.36 -5.61
C GLU A 81 -19.37 13.53 -5.74
N LEU A 82 -18.66 13.19 -4.66
CA LEU A 82 -17.20 13.11 -4.63
C LEU A 82 -16.74 12.04 -5.63
N VAL A 83 -16.26 12.48 -6.80
CA VAL A 83 -15.96 11.57 -7.92
C VAL A 83 -14.61 10.85 -7.75
N TYR A 84 -13.63 11.51 -7.13
CA TYR A 84 -12.27 10.98 -6.98
C TYR A 84 -11.72 11.24 -5.59
N THR A 85 -11.06 10.22 -5.02
CA THR A 85 -10.29 10.36 -3.79
C THR A 85 -8.82 10.06 -4.02
N VAL A 86 -7.96 10.88 -3.40
CA VAL A 86 -6.51 10.68 -3.39
C VAL A 86 -6.06 10.46 -1.95
N ALA A 87 -5.34 9.37 -1.72
CA ALA A 87 -4.77 9.01 -0.43
C ALA A 87 -3.24 9.06 -0.52
N LEU A 88 -2.60 9.81 0.38
CA LEU A 88 -1.15 9.85 0.52
C LEU A 88 -0.75 9.11 1.79
N TYR A 89 0.24 8.22 1.65
CA TYR A 89 0.84 7.46 2.73
C TYR A 89 2.33 7.79 2.82
N LYS A 90 2.86 7.88 4.04
CA LYS A 90 4.30 8.04 4.23
C LYS A 90 5.03 6.73 3.92
N MET A 91 6.10 6.82 3.14
CA MET A 91 6.91 5.67 2.76
C MET A 91 7.53 4.97 3.96
N ASN A 92 8.13 5.71 4.88
CA ASN A 92 8.70 5.14 6.11
C ASN A 92 7.68 4.46 7.04
N ARG A 93 6.38 4.61 6.78
CA ARG A 93 5.30 3.97 7.53
C ARG A 93 4.91 2.63 6.93
N LEU A 94 4.73 2.56 5.62
CA LEU A 94 4.29 1.35 4.92
C LEU A 94 5.44 0.48 4.41
N PHE A 95 6.55 1.09 4.02
CA PHE A 95 7.72 0.44 3.41
C PHE A 95 9.01 0.87 4.12
N TRP A 96 9.03 0.76 5.46
CA TRP A 96 10.15 1.18 6.31
C TRP A 96 11.47 0.46 6.00
N ASN A 97 11.37 -0.75 5.45
CA ASN A 97 12.49 -1.63 5.14
C ASN A 97 12.99 -1.46 3.69
N ILE A 98 12.34 -0.62 2.88
CA ILE A 98 12.75 -0.35 1.51
C ILE A 98 13.50 0.99 1.53
N PRO A 99 14.76 1.03 1.04
CA PRO A 99 15.49 2.28 0.96
C PRO A 99 14.72 3.27 0.11
N GLU A 100 14.71 4.53 0.54
CA GLU A 100 14.11 5.56 -0.27
C GLU A 100 14.83 5.64 -1.61
N PRO A 101 14.10 5.65 -2.74
CA PRO A 101 14.74 5.73 -4.04
C PRO A 101 15.53 7.04 -4.12
N PRO A 102 16.79 7.02 -4.61
CA PRO A 102 17.59 8.24 -4.72
C PRO A 102 16.82 9.28 -5.53
N PHE A 103 16.80 10.53 -5.09
CA PHE A 103 16.20 11.60 -5.87
C PHE A 103 17.16 11.92 -7.01
N VAL A 104 16.82 11.54 -8.24
CA VAL A 104 17.58 12.02 -9.41
C VAL A 104 16.90 13.28 -9.90
N THR A 105 17.61 14.39 -9.76
CA THR A 105 17.22 15.68 -10.34
C THR A 105 17.15 15.51 -11.85
N LEU A 106 16.01 15.91 -12.42
CA LEU A 106 15.65 15.71 -13.83
C LEU A 106 16.65 16.30 -14.82
N SER A 107 17.53 17.19 -14.36
CA SER A 107 18.60 17.81 -15.13
C SER A 107 19.64 16.82 -15.71
N SER A 108 19.64 15.55 -15.29
CA SER A 108 20.63 14.54 -15.72
C SER A 108 20.03 13.31 -16.45
N ALA A 109 18.72 13.24 -16.70
CA ALA A 109 18.03 12.00 -17.09
C ALA A 109 17.89 11.76 -18.61
N HIS A 110 18.72 12.38 -19.44
CA HIS A 110 18.54 12.35 -20.90
C HIS A 110 18.90 11.03 -21.63
N SER A 111 19.23 9.91 -20.98
CA SER A 111 19.88 8.81 -21.74
C SER A 111 19.55 7.34 -21.44
N ALA A 112 18.57 6.94 -20.64
CA ALA A 112 18.39 5.50 -20.42
C ALA A 112 16.95 5.03 -20.23
N HIS A 113 16.48 4.27 -21.22
CA HIS A 113 15.38 3.28 -21.21
C HIS A 113 13.96 3.70 -21.67
N SER A 114 13.79 3.78 -22.99
CA SER A 114 12.48 3.53 -23.61
C SER A 114 12.09 2.05 -23.49
N SER A 115 11.02 1.73 -22.76
CA SER A 115 10.30 0.46 -22.96
C SER A 115 8.84 0.74 -23.35
N CYS A 116 8.47 0.22 -24.52
CA CYS A 116 7.17 0.36 -25.14
C CYS A 116 6.09 -0.39 -24.36
N PHE A 117 5.00 0.29 -23.98
CA PHE A 117 3.75 -0.34 -23.59
C PHE A 117 2.60 0.39 -24.30
N ASN A 118 1.99 -0.27 -25.29
CA ASN A 118 0.84 0.22 -26.04
C ASN A 118 -0.46 -0.33 -25.42
N GLY A 119 -1.43 0.52 -25.02
CA GLY A 119 -2.78 0.04 -24.71
C GLY A 119 -3.85 1.06 -24.26
N SER A 120 -4.75 1.48 -25.15
CA SER A 120 -6.10 2.05 -24.94
C SER A 120 -6.43 2.87 -23.65
N ASP A 121 -6.61 4.18 -23.84
CA ASP A 121 -7.69 5.12 -23.41
C ASP A 121 -8.24 5.18 -21.98
N PHE A 122 -7.84 4.31 -21.05
CA PHE A 122 -7.77 4.62 -19.61
C PHE A 122 -6.32 4.76 -19.12
N GLN A 123 -5.36 4.59 -20.04
CA GLN A 123 -4.01 5.05 -19.85
C GLN A 123 -4.01 6.58 -19.93
N ARG A 124 -4.11 7.25 -18.78
CA ARG A 124 -3.19 8.39 -18.59
C ARG A 124 -1.82 7.78 -18.86
N SER A 125 -1.35 7.95 -20.10
CA SER A 125 -0.06 7.47 -20.59
C SER A 125 0.93 7.65 -19.46
N ARG A 126 1.68 6.60 -19.11
CA ARG A 126 2.84 6.73 -18.22
C ARG A 126 3.57 7.98 -18.71
N GLN A 127 3.61 9.03 -17.90
CA GLN A 127 4.29 10.26 -18.31
C GLN A 127 5.74 9.91 -18.63
N ARG A 128 6.36 10.63 -19.57
CA ARG A 128 7.67 10.24 -20.09
C ARG A 128 8.66 10.15 -18.93
N GLU A 129 9.59 9.21 -19.02
CA GLU A 129 10.65 9.10 -18.02
C GLU A 129 11.42 10.42 -18.00
N GLY A 130 11.25 11.18 -16.91
CA GLY A 130 11.75 12.55 -16.80
C GLY A 130 10.69 13.62 -16.48
N ASP A 131 9.40 13.36 -16.73
CA ASP A 131 8.34 14.37 -16.51
C ASP A 131 7.87 14.43 -15.04
N TYR A 132 8.15 13.37 -14.26
CA TYR A 132 7.97 13.36 -12.81
C TYR A 132 9.16 12.70 -12.13
N PRO A 133 9.67 13.23 -11.00
CA PRO A 133 10.66 12.55 -10.17
C PRO A 133 10.00 11.42 -9.35
N ILE A 134 9.05 10.68 -9.91
CA ILE A 134 8.34 9.59 -9.24
C ILE A 134 9.01 8.29 -9.63
N ARG A 135 9.92 7.82 -8.78
CA ARG A 135 10.46 6.46 -8.87
C ARG A 135 9.45 5.49 -8.28
N LEU A 136 8.98 4.56 -9.10
CA LEU A 136 8.11 3.48 -8.67
C LEU A 136 8.98 2.34 -8.12
N LEU A 137 8.53 1.71 -7.04
CA LEU A 137 9.11 0.45 -6.58
C LEU A 137 9.07 -0.56 -7.73
N THR A 138 10.12 -1.37 -7.87
CA THR A 138 10.02 -2.51 -8.79
C THR A 138 8.89 -3.43 -8.32
N PRO A 139 8.26 -4.22 -9.21
CA PRO A 139 7.19 -5.11 -8.80
C PRO A 139 7.64 -6.08 -7.69
N GLY A 140 8.88 -6.59 -7.74
CA GLY A 140 9.49 -7.36 -6.66
C GLY A 140 9.61 -6.60 -5.33
N GLN A 141 10.09 -5.35 -5.34
CA GLN A 141 10.17 -4.52 -4.13
C GLN A 141 8.79 -4.19 -3.54
N TYR A 142 7.81 -3.90 -4.40
CA TYR A 142 6.43 -3.66 -3.95
C TYR A 142 5.84 -4.91 -3.30
N LEU A 143 6.00 -6.08 -3.92
CA LEU A 143 5.57 -7.35 -3.35
C LEU A 143 6.26 -7.63 -2.01
N GLN A 144 7.57 -7.40 -1.92
CA GLN A 144 8.33 -7.51 -0.66
C GLN A 144 7.73 -6.61 0.42
N GLY A 145 7.48 -5.34 0.10
CA GLY A 145 6.84 -4.40 1.03
C GLY A 145 5.47 -4.87 1.51
N MET A 146 4.67 -5.46 0.62
CA MET A 146 3.36 -6.03 0.97
C MET A 146 3.47 -7.25 1.88
N ILE A 147 4.45 -8.13 1.65
CA ILE A 147 4.73 -9.25 2.57
C ILE A 147 5.14 -8.70 3.94
N TYR A 148 5.99 -7.69 4.00
CA TYR A 148 6.37 -7.06 5.27
C TYR A 148 5.19 -6.42 6.00
N LEU A 149 4.23 -5.81 5.30
CA LEU A 149 3.00 -5.29 5.91
C LEU A 149 2.15 -6.39 6.54
N VAL A 150 2.04 -7.54 5.86
CA VAL A 150 1.42 -8.75 6.42
C VAL A 150 2.16 -9.20 7.68
N LEU A 151 3.49 -9.28 7.64
CA LEU A 151 4.32 -9.70 8.77
C LEU A 151 4.22 -8.73 9.96
N ARG A 152 4.27 -7.42 9.72
CA ARG A 152 4.18 -6.38 10.77
C ARG A 152 2.86 -6.45 11.52
N ASP A 153 1.77 -6.60 10.78
CA ASP A 153 0.43 -6.63 11.35
C ASP A 153 -0.01 -8.07 11.70
N HIS A 154 0.88 -9.06 11.56
CA HIS A 154 0.68 -10.43 12.03
C HIS A 154 0.55 -10.42 13.56
N HIS A 155 -0.49 -11.05 14.11
CA HIS A 155 -0.85 -10.98 15.53
C HIS A 155 -1.27 -9.59 16.07
N ALA A 156 -1.59 -8.61 15.20
CA ALA A 156 -2.22 -7.38 15.68
C ALA A 156 -3.64 -7.68 16.17
N GLN A 157 -4.02 -7.14 17.35
CA GLN A 157 -5.36 -7.32 17.96
C GLN A 157 -6.51 -7.00 16.99
N ARG A 158 -6.28 -6.15 15.99
CA ARG A 158 -7.24 -5.86 14.93
C ARG A 158 -6.98 -6.74 13.70
N PHE A 159 -7.47 -7.98 13.79
CA PHE A 159 -7.51 -8.97 12.71
C PHE A 159 -7.87 -8.38 11.33
N LYS A 160 -8.75 -7.38 11.29
CA LYS A 160 -9.20 -6.68 10.08
C LYS A 160 -8.09 -6.06 9.23
N ARG A 161 -7.02 -5.50 9.83
CA ARG A 161 -5.94 -4.86 9.07
C ARG A 161 -5.01 -5.90 8.45
N TRP A 162 -4.65 -6.91 9.23
CA TRP A 162 -3.89 -8.06 8.72
C TRP A 162 -4.62 -8.75 7.58
N GLN A 163 -5.93 -8.97 7.72
CA GLN A 163 -6.77 -9.51 6.65
C GLN A 163 -6.72 -8.66 5.38
N HIS A 164 -6.78 -7.34 5.50
CA HIS A 164 -6.64 -6.46 4.33
C HIS A 164 -5.31 -6.68 3.61
N TRP A 165 -4.19 -6.69 4.33
CA TRP A 165 -2.89 -6.94 3.70
C TRP A 165 -2.76 -8.34 3.11
N GLN A 166 -3.33 -9.36 3.77
CA GLN A 166 -3.40 -10.72 3.22
C GLN A 166 -4.19 -10.78 1.92
N GLN A 167 -5.30 -10.04 1.84
CA GLN A 167 -6.13 -9.96 0.64
C GLN A 167 -5.39 -9.27 -0.50
N GLU A 168 -4.77 -8.10 -0.25
CA GLU A 168 -3.95 -7.40 -1.22
C GLU A 168 -2.75 -8.25 -1.68
N LEU A 169 -2.08 -8.94 -0.76
CA LEU A 169 -1.02 -9.89 -1.08
C LEU A 169 -1.56 -11.04 -1.95
N GLY A 170 -2.75 -11.57 -1.65
CA GLY A 170 -3.42 -12.59 -2.45
C GLY A 170 -3.65 -12.15 -3.89
N TYR A 171 -4.11 -10.91 -4.12
CA TYR A 171 -4.26 -10.35 -5.46
C TYR A 171 -2.93 -10.24 -6.21
N LEU A 172 -1.88 -9.79 -5.52
CA LEU A 172 -0.55 -9.71 -6.13
C LEU A 172 0.04 -11.08 -6.44
N VAL A 173 -0.13 -12.06 -5.55
CA VAL A 173 0.31 -13.44 -5.77
C VAL A 173 -0.40 -14.03 -6.99
N ALA A 174 -1.72 -13.88 -7.08
CA ALA A 174 -2.48 -14.33 -8.24
C ALA A 174 -2.03 -13.64 -9.54
N LEU A 175 -1.69 -12.35 -9.48
CA LEU A 175 -1.13 -11.62 -10.61
C LEU A 175 0.24 -12.18 -11.03
N PHE A 176 1.18 -12.34 -10.10
CA PHE A 176 2.53 -12.85 -10.39
C PHE A 176 2.60 -14.35 -10.69
N GLY A 177 1.57 -15.12 -10.31
CA GLY A 177 1.43 -16.51 -10.73
C GLY A 177 1.29 -16.66 -12.25
N GLN A 178 0.83 -15.62 -12.95
CA GLN A 178 0.77 -15.61 -14.41
C GLN A 178 2.20 -15.52 -14.99
N LYS A 179 2.59 -16.48 -15.84
CA LYS A 179 3.95 -16.58 -16.43
C LYS A 179 4.50 -15.25 -16.97
N ARG A 180 3.64 -14.44 -17.60
CA ARG A 180 4.01 -13.12 -18.17
C ARG A 180 4.54 -12.11 -17.16
N TYR A 181 4.25 -12.26 -15.87
CA TYR A 181 4.65 -11.31 -14.83
C TYR A 181 5.79 -11.83 -13.93
N GLN A 182 6.19 -13.11 -14.05
CA GLN A 182 7.24 -13.69 -13.22
C GLN A 182 8.61 -13.02 -13.41
N VAL A 183 8.90 -12.55 -14.64
CA VAL A 183 10.12 -11.80 -14.97
C VAL A 183 10.28 -10.50 -14.20
N HIS A 184 9.21 -10.00 -13.57
CA HIS A 184 9.22 -8.74 -12.82
C HIS A 184 9.53 -8.88 -11.32
N LEU A 185 9.81 -10.09 -10.83
CA LEU A 185 10.18 -10.33 -9.44
C LEU A 185 11.65 -9.98 -9.12
N LYS A 186 12.35 -9.30 -10.03
CA LYS A 186 13.71 -8.80 -9.80
C LYS A 186 13.75 -7.89 -8.57
N GLY A 187 14.67 -8.20 -7.65
CA GLY A 187 14.86 -7.45 -6.40
C GLY A 187 14.01 -7.93 -5.23
N LEU A 188 13.25 -9.02 -5.37
CA LEU A 188 12.62 -9.72 -4.25
C LEU A 188 13.66 -10.58 -3.52
N ASP A 189 13.71 -10.49 -2.19
CA ASP A 189 14.57 -11.34 -1.35
C ASP A 189 14.35 -12.84 -1.62
N ALA A 190 15.43 -13.63 -1.54
CA ALA A 190 15.40 -15.05 -1.83
C ALA A 190 14.37 -15.82 -0.96
N ARG A 191 14.22 -15.46 0.31
CA ARG A 191 13.25 -16.09 1.23
C ARG A 191 11.81 -15.83 0.80
N PHE A 192 11.54 -14.64 0.26
CA PHE A 192 10.22 -14.31 -0.26
C PHE A 192 9.98 -14.96 -1.63
N LEU A 193 11.01 -15.11 -2.46
CA LEU A 193 10.90 -15.90 -3.69
C LEU A 193 10.53 -17.36 -3.38
N GLU A 194 11.16 -17.96 -2.37
CA GLU A 194 10.83 -19.30 -1.89
C GLU A 194 9.40 -19.38 -1.35
N TYR A 195 8.99 -18.42 -0.52
CA TYR A 195 7.60 -18.30 -0.08
C TYR A 195 6.61 -18.23 -1.26
N MET A 196 6.91 -17.46 -2.29
CA MET A 196 6.06 -17.34 -3.47
C MET A 196 5.96 -18.66 -4.25
N LYS A 197 7.05 -19.45 -4.32
CA LYS A 197 7.04 -20.79 -4.91
C LYS A 197 6.16 -21.73 -4.09
N HIS A 198 6.28 -21.75 -2.76
CA HIS A 198 5.44 -22.56 -1.88
C HIS A 198 3.95 -22.23 -2.04
N ARG A 199 3.62 -20.93 -2.16
CA ARG A 199 2.24 -20.47 -2.28
C ARG A 199 1.62 -20.77 -3.65
N SER A 200 2.44 -20.90 -4.69
CA SER A 200 1.97 -21.09 -6.08
C SER A 200 2.11 -22.53 -6.59
N SER A 201 2.92 -23.37 -5.94
CA SER A 201 3.12 -24.74 -6.36
C SER A 201 2.07 -25.68 -5.74
N PRO A 202 1.37 -26.48 -6.56
CA PRO A 202 0.41 -27.48 -6.07
C PRO A 202 1.08 -28.60 -5.26
N GLU A 203 2.40 -28.79 -5.40
CA GLU A 203 3.18 -29.86 -4.74
C GLU A 203 3.24 -29.70 -3.22
N TYR A 204 3.14 -28.47 -2.70
CA TYR A 204 3.19 -28.21 -1.25
C TYR A 204 1.84 -28.42 -0.55
N GLY A 205 0.82 -28.86 -1.30
CA GLY A 205 -0.52 -29.11 -0.81
C GLY A 205 -1.27 -27.84 -0.41
N TYR A 206 -2.59 -27.89 -0.52
CA TYR A 206 -3.46 -26.76 -0.11
C TYR A 206 -3.29 -26.36 1.36
N ARG A 207 -2.84 -27.31 2.20
CA ARG A 207 -2.78 -27.14 3.67
C ARG A 207 -1.65 -26.23 4.15
N ASP A 208 -0.46 -26.23 3.53
CA ASP A 208 0.65 -25.38 3.99
C ASP A 208 0.66 -24.03 3.25
N SER A 209 0.40 -23.96 1.93
CA SER A 209 0.30 -22.69 1.16
C SER A 209 1.38 -21.62 1.47
N GLY A 210 2.55 -22.02 1.97
CA GLY A 210 3.63 -21.15 2.46
C GLY A 210 3.42 -20.54 3.86
N ALA A 211 2.37 -20.88 4.59
CA ALA A 211 2.05 -20.34 5.92
C ALA A 211 3.13 -20.67 6.95
N ARG A 212 3.64 -21.91 6.97
CA ARG A 212 4.74 -22.29 7.87
C ARG A 212 6.01 -21.48 7.60
N LEU A 213 6.38 -21.33 6.34
CA LEU A 213 7.54 -20.53 5.94
C LEU A 213 7.34 -19.05 6.29
N LEU A 214 6.14 -18.50 6.09
CA LEU A 214 5.82 -17.12 6.47
C LEU A 214 5.92 -16.90 8.00
N ASN A 215 5.47 -17.87 8.81
CA ASN A 215 5.61 -17.83 10.27
C ASN A 215 7.08 -17.91 10.70
N GLN A 216 7.89 -18.75 10.03
CA GLN A 216 9.33 -18.80 10.29
C GLN A 216 9.99 -17.45 9.99
N ILE A 217 9.69 -16.85 8.83
CA ILE A 217 10.20 -15.52 8.48
C ILE A 217 9.72 -14.47 9.51
N PHE A 218 8.46 -14.53 9.95
CA PHE A 218 7.96 -13.65 11.01
C PHE A 218 8.79 -13.76 12.28
N ASP A 219 9.02 -14.96 12.80
CA ASP A 219 9.79 -15.19 14.02
C ASP A 219 11.23 -14.68 13.89
N GLU A 220 11.88 -14.89 12.73
CA GLU A 220 13.22 -14.39 12.43
C GLU A 220 13.27 -12.85 12.41
N GLU A 221 12.33 -12.20 11.72
CA GLU A 221 12.26 -10.74 11.63
C GLU A 221 11.89 -10.10 12.99
N LYS A 222 11.03 -10.76 13.76
CA LYS A 222 10.64 -10.34 15.12
C LYS A 222 11.80 -10.46 16.09
N LYS A 223 12.48 -11.61 16.12
CA LYS A 223 13.68 -11.84 16.96
C LYS A 223 14.82 -10.89 16.59
N GLY A 224 14.95 -10.55 15.31
CA GLY A 224 15.92 -9.58 14.83
C GLY A 224 15.54 -8.11 15.05
N GLY A 225 14.37 -7.81 15.62
CA GLY A 225 13.90 -6.43 15.84
C GLY A 225 13.67 -5.63 14.56
N ARG A 226 13.51 -6.29 13.39
CA ARG A 226 13.34 -5.65 12.08
C ARG A 226 11.89 -5.29 11.75
N LEU A 227 10.93 -5.87 12.48
CA LEU A 227 9.53 -5.51 12.39
C LEU A 227 9.21 -4.36 13.36
N PRO A 228 8.73 -3.21 12.88
CA PRO A 228 8.24 -2.15 13.73
C PRO A 228 6.99 -2.61 14.48
N LYS A 229 6.62 -1.87 15.52
CA LYS A 229 5.35 -2.10 16.21
C LYS A 229 4.17 -1.96 15.23
N PRO A 230 3.09 -2.74 15.40
CA PRO A 230 1.88 -2.53 14.62
C PRO A 230 1.39 -1.08 14.72
N GLU A 231 0.84 -0.57 13.62
CA GLU A 231 0.28 0.80 13.59
C GLU A 231 -0.80 0.96 14.68
N ASN A 232 -0.83 2.13 15.33
CA ASN A 232 -1.72 2.52 16.44
C ASN A 232 -1.33 2.02 17.84
N GLY A 233 -0.11 1.52 18.04
CA GLY A 233 0.36 1.11 19.37
C GLY A 233 -0.38 -0.12 19.91
N GLU A 234 -0.92 -0.93 19.01
CA GLU A 234 -1.54 -2.20 19.35
C GLU A 234 -0.45 -3.13 19.93
N THR A 235 -0.75 -3.78 21.05
CA THR A 235 0.12 -4.80 21.66
C THR A 235 -0.01 -6.09 20.85
N ASP A 236 1.12 -6.75 20.57
CA ASP A 236 1.11 -8.10 19.96
C ASP A 236 0.18 -9.01 20.79
N THR A 237 -0.75 -9.71 20.14
CA THR A 237 -1.48 -10.76 20.84
C THR A 237 -0.54 -11.93 21.13
N PRO A 238 -0.64 -12.59 22.30
CA PRO A 238 0.02 -13.86 22.52
C PRO A 238 -0.45 -14.87 21.45
N ARG A 239 0.53 -15.65 20.96
CA ARG A 239 0.51 -16.71 19.93
C ARG A 239 -0.84 -17.27 19.43
N LEU A 240 -0.95 -17.40 18.09
CA LEU A 240 -2.11 -17.86 17.30
C LEU A 240 -2.38 -19.37 17.37
N ASP A 241 -1.53 -20.15 18.04
CA ASP A 241 -1.67 -21.60 18.25
C ASP A 241 -3.05 -21.94 18.85
N GLN A 242 -3.70 -20.96 19.48
CA GLN A 242 -5.02 -21.06 20.11
C GLN A 242 -6.20 -20.63 19.23
N LEU A 243 -5.98 -19.92 18.12
CA LEU A 243 -7.06 -19.36 17.28
C LEU A 243 -7.40 -20.24 16.07
N PHE A 244 -6.52 -21.17 15.68
CA PHE A 244 -6.77 -22.12 14.58
C PHE A 244 -7.07 -23.56 15.06
N GLN A 245 -7.27 -23.77 16.37
CA GLN A 245 -7.79 -25.03 16.92
C GLN A 245 -9.32 -25.15 16.84
N VAL A 246 -10.00 -24.22 16.16
CA VAL A 246 -11.46 -24.24 15.97
C VAL A 246 -11.78 -24.24 14.48
N VAL A 247 -11.49 -25.35 13.79
CA VAL A 247 -12.27 -25.91 12.66
C VAL A 247 -12.04 -27.42 12.64
#